data_AF-A0AA35QA51-F1
#
_entry.id   AF-A0AA35QA51-F1
#
_cell.length_a   1.000
_cell.length_b   1.000
_cell.length_c   1.000
_cell.angle_alpha   90.00
_cell.angle_beta   90.00
_cell.angle_gamma   90.00
#
_symmetry.space_group_name_H-M   'P 1'
#
loop_
_entity.id
_entity.type
_entity.pdbx_description
1 polymer ?
#
loop_
_entity_poly.entity_id
_entity_poly.type
_entity_poly.pdbx_seq_one_letter_code
_entity_poly.pdbx_strand_id
1 'polypeptide(L)'
;MLTLTAKVVARRAATSYLTGSSNLTTRFSALAIRPIAVRSFSVYRSPLLAATRRSTTAKKTTTTKKATTKTAKKAAPEKPKKKAAKKPAAKKPAAKKKVGRKKKELTPEEAEKADIKKWKKQALWNQEPAAGNGSGWAVYVGEQFTGQKFDDGATITDKMHVLRDKWNALSDYDKERYKSQAEVEAVQRKKQRKEWIESHSIEEIHLANQARLFLQRKYNKKSPRLHDERKPKRPTSAFVRFFVSYFNSLDPEAPKVESRNRFEGASARWKAMSDEEKAPYVKEYQEEMKRFQEENAGFQDRIDELRKSASAK
;
A
#
# COMPACT_ATOMS: atom_id res chain seq x y z
N MET A 1 45.47 10.93 -56.34
CA MET A 1 46.29 9.77 -56.74
C MET A 1 46.86 9.17 -55.46
N LEU A 2 46.53 7.92 -55.09
CA LEU A 2 47.17 6.66 -55.52
C LEU A 2 48.64 6.58 -55.01
N THR A 3 49.11 5.55 -54.29
CA THR A 3 48.48 4.25 -53.91
C THR A 3 49.13 3.65 -52.64
N LEU A 4 48.56 2.58 -52.08
CA LEU A 4 49.13 1.82 -50.94
C LEU A 4 50.32 0.93 -51.36
N THR A 5 51.21 0.58 -50.42
CA THR A 5 51.31 -0.80 -49.85
C THR A 5 52.40 -0.89 -48.75
N ALA A 6 52.39 -1.97 -47.97
CA ALA A 6 53.19 -2.12 -46.75
C ALA A 6 54.30 -3.19 -46.88
N LYS A 7 55.21 -3.24 -45.88
CA LYS A 7 55.94 -4.46 -45.51
C LYS A 7 56.37 -4.42 -44.04
N VAL A 8 56.29 -5.58 -43.38
CA VAL A 8 56.61 -5.81 -41.97
C VAL A 8 57.91 -6.60 -41.85
N VAL A 9 58.81 -6.21 -40.95
CA VAL A 9 59.88 -7.08 -40.43
C VAL A 9 60.04 -6.82 -38.93
N ALA A 10 59.86 -7.87 -38.11
CA ALA A 10 60.12 -7.82 -36.68
C ALA A 10 61.53 -8.35 -36.35
N ARG A 11 62.28 -7.66 -35.49
CA ARG A 11 63.54 -8.18 -34.90
C ARG A 11 63.80 -7.62 -33.49
N ARG A 12 63.55 -8.42 -32.47
CA ARG A 12 64.54 -8.79 -31.43
C ARG A 12 64.02 -9.96 -30.60
N ALA A 13 64.94 -10.84 -30.21
CA ALA A 13 64.68 -12.05 -29.44
C ALA A 13 65.92 -12.37 -28.59
N ALA A 14 65.76 -13.31 -27.65
CA ALA A 14 66.79 -13.88 -26.77
C ALA A 14 67.40 -12.92 -25.72
N THR A 15 67.79 -13.37 -24.52
CA THR A 15 67.36 -14.55 -23.72
C THR A 15 67.73 -14.30 -22.27
N SER A 16 66.93 -14.74 -21.31
CA SER A 16 67.41 -15.04 -19.96
C SER A 16 66.70 -16.28 -19.41
N TYR A 17 67.46 -17.35 -19.20
CA TYR A 17 67.01 -18.52 -18.45
C TYR A 17 67.19 -18.25 -16.97
N LEU A 18 66.23 -18.66 -16.14
CA LEU A 18 66.50 -19.12 -14.79
C LEU A 18 65.40 -20.09 -14.36
N THR A 19 65.80 -21.30 -13.95
CA THR A 19 64.91 -22.33 -13.42
C THR A 19 64.60 -22.05 -11.95
N GLY A 20 63.34 -22.21 -11.55
CA GLY A 20 62.88 -21.83 -10.20
C GLY A 20 61.62 -22.58 -9.77
N SER A 21 61.74 -23.89 -9.56
CA SER A 21 60.65 -24.71 -9.00
C SER A 21 60.32 -24.25 -7.58
N SER A 22 59.15 -23.64 -7.39
CA SER A 22 58.64 -23.24 -6.07
C SER A 22 57.23 -23.80 -5.86
N ASN A 23 57.06 -24.57 -4.78
CA ASN A 23 55.82 -25.28 -4.50
C ASN A 23 54.74 -24.31 -3.99
N LEU A 24 53.79 -23.95 -4.86
CA LEU A 24 52.62 -23.16 -4.50
C LEU A 24 51.66 -23.98 -3.62
N THR A 25 51.93 -24.00 -2.31
CA THR A 25 51.06 -24.61 -1.30
C THR A 25 49.67 -24.02 -1.38
N THR A 26 48.66 -24.85 -1.63
CA THR A 26 47.26 -24.44 -1.77
C THR A 26 46.70 -23.87 -0.46
N ARG A 27 46.81 -22.55 -0.28
CA ARG A 27 46.23 -21.81 0.85
C ARG A 27 44.72 -21.74 0.70
N PHE A 28 44.02 -22.83 1.02
CA PHE A 28 42.58 -22.83 1.21
C PHE A 28 42.22 -21.84 2.34
N SER A 29 41.73 -20.66 1.96
CA SER A 29 41.19 -19.67 2.88
C SER A 29 39.87 -20.20 3.45
N ALA A 30 39.95 -20.84 4.62
CA ALA A 30 38.79 -21.36 5.32
C ALA A 30 37.82 -20.22 5.66
N LEU A 31 36.77 -20.08 4.84
CA LEU A 31 35.66 -19.16 5.06
C LEU A 31 34.88 -19.61 6.29
N ALA A 32 35.28 -19.12 7.45
CA ALA A 32 34.60 -19.37 8.72
C ALA A 32 33.18 -18.81 8.68
N ILE A 33 32.20 -19.68 8.37
CA ILE A 33 30.78 -19.35 8.35
C ILE A 33 30.34 -18.99 9.77
N ARG A 34 30.37 -17.69 10.09
CA ARG A 34 29.86 -17.18 11.37
C ARG A 34 28.33 -17.37 11.39
N PRO A 35 27.77 -18.13 12.34
CA PRO A 35 26.32 -18.32 12.41
C PRO A 35 25.65 -16.97 12.71
N ILE A 36 24.71 -16.57 11.85
CA ILE A 36 23.89 -15.37 12.08
C ILE A 36 22.95 -15.68 13.24
N ALA A 37 23.18 -15.06 14.40
CA ALA A 37 22.35 -15.22 15.57
C ALA A 37 20.97 -14.54 15.37
N VAL A 38 20.04 -15.26 14.75
CA VAL A 38 18.66 -14.81 14.56
C VAL A 38 17.97 -14.71 15.92
N ARG A 39 17.87 -13.49 16.46
CA ARG A 39 17.09 -13.20 17.67
C ARG A 39 15.60 -13.40 17.38
N SER A 40 15.11 -14.61 17.64
CA SER A 40 13.68 -14.93 17.68
C SER A 40 13.01 -14.13 18.78
N PHE A 41 12.20 -13.13 18.40
CA PHE A 41 11.36 -12.39 19.36
C PHE A 41 10.23 -13.30 19.86
N SER A 42 10.50 -13.99 20.97
CA SER A 42 9.52 -14.79 21.68
C SER A 42 8.45 -13.87 22.29
N VAL A 43 7.27 -13.82 21.67
CA VAL A 43 6.12 -13.01 22.15
C VAL A 43 5.40 -13.75 23.28
N TYR A 44 6.10 -14.01 24.38
CA TYR A 44 5.49 -14.51 25.61
C TYR A 44 4.76 -13.37 26.32
N ARG A 45 3.43 -13.36 26.17
CA ARG A 45 2.54 -12.43 26.86
C ARG A 45 2.32 -12.90 28.29
N SER A 46 3.25 -12.60 29.19
CA SER A 46 3.15 -12.91 30.62
C SER A 46 1.86 -12.32 31.22
N PRO A 47 0.97 -13.14 31.83
CA PRO A 47 -0.17 -12.63 32.58
C PRO A 47 0.31 -12.10 33.93
N LEU A 48 0.34 -10.77 34.10
CA LEU A 48 0.62 -10.16 35.39
C LEU A 48 -0.55 -10.42 36.35
N LEU A 49 -0.32 -11.29 37.32
CA LEU A 49 -1.24 -11.55 38.43
C LEU A 49 -1.25 -10.38 39.44
N ALA A 50 -2.38 -10.27 40.13
CA ALA A 50 -2.83 -9.17 40.96
C ALA A 50 -1.80 -8.49 41.89
N ALA A 51 -1.89 -7.16 41.98
CA ALA A 51 -1.39 -6.39 43.11
C ALA A 51 -2.57 -5.66 43.80
N THR A 52 -3.14 -6.29 44.83
CA THR A 52 -4.16 -5.65 45.68
C THR A 52 -3.53 -4.57 46.56
N ARG A 53 -4.11 -3.35 46.57
CA ARG A 53 -3.88 -2.35 47.63
C ARG A 53 -5.17 -2.07 48.39
N ARG A 54 -5.04 -1.77 49.68
CA ARG A 54 -6.10 -1.83 50.70
C ARG A 54 -6.02 -0.60 51.61
N SER A 55 -6.99 0.31 51.48
CA SER A 55 -7.16 1.51 52.31
C SER A 55 -8.63 1.93 52.26
N THR A 56 -9.47 1.48 53.20
CA THR A 56 -9.78 2.08 54.53
C THR A 56 -10.90 3.14 54.51
N THR A 57 -12.04 2.74 55.07
CA THR A 57 -12.99 3.53 55.89
C THR A 57 -13.68 4.78 55.32
N ALA A 58 -14.96 4.62 54.97
CA ALA A 58 -16.07 5.52 55.36
C ALA A 58 -17.34 4.66 55.62
N LYS A 59 -18.33 5.18 56.36
CA LYS A 59 -19.33 4.35 57.10
C LYS A 59 -20.77 4.86 57.07
N LYS A 60 -21.70 4.04 56.56
CA LYS A 60 -23.15 3.91 56.92
C LYS A 60 -23.56 2.49 56.46
N THR A 61 -23.89 1.53 57.34
CA THR A 61 -25.17 1.30 58.06
C THR A 61 -26.39 1.24 57.12
N THR A 62 -27.29 0.24 57.20
CA THR A 62 -27.63 -0.62 58.37
C THR A 62 -28.24 -1.99 57.97
N THR A 63 -28.17 -2.99 58.87
CA THR A 63 -29.06 -4.20 59.01
C THR A 63 -29.28 -5.15 57.80
N THR A 64 -28.78 -6.41 57.81
CA THR A 64 -29.45 -7.69 58.22
C THR A 64 -30.76 -8.07 57.49
N LYS A 65 -31.04 -9.33 57.09
CA LYS A 65 -30.52 -10.66 57.52
C LYS A 65 -30.22 -11.66 56.37
N LYS A 66 -29.48 -12.72 56.74
CA LYS A 66 -29.37 -14.09 56.14
C LYS A 66 -30.77 -14.77 56.03
N ALA A 67 -31.05 -15.88 55.34
CA ALA A 67 -30.24 -16.98 54.76
C ALA A 67 -31.06 -17.87 53.76
N THR A 68 -30.39 -18.78 53.01
CA THR A 68 -30.81 -20.17 52.61
C THR A 68 -32.21 -20.45 51.95
N THR A 69 -32.46 -21.43 51.06
CA THR A 69 -31.77 -22.69 50.72
C THR A 69 -32.13 -23.25 49.31
N LYS A 70 -31.26 -24.13 48.79
CA LYS A 70 -31.42 -25.24 47.80
C LYS A 70 -32.80 -25.54 47.12
N THR A 71 -32.75 -25.61 45.78
CA THR A 71 -33.32 -26.63 44.84
C THR A 71 -34.62 -27.42 45.14
N ALA A 72 -35.57 -27.43 44.17
CA ALA A 72 -36.31 -28.63 43.72
C ALA A 72 -37.02 -28.41 42.35
N LYS A 73 -37.66 -29.47 41.80
CA LYS A 73 -37.98 -29.65 40.36
C LYS A 73 -39.46 -30.05 40.13
N LYS A 74 -40.01 -29.64 38.97
CA LYS A 74 -41.09 -30.33 38.17
C LYS A 74 -42.59 -30.03 38.44
N ALA A 75 -43.36 -30.12 37.33
CA ALA A 75 -44.78 -30.50 37.16
C ALA A 75 -45.81 -29.42 36.71
N ALA A 76 -46.73 -29.87 35.84
CA ALA A 76 -47.97 -29.25 35.33
C ALA A 76 -49.07 -30.37 35.33
N PRO A 77 -50.39 -30.17 35.08
CA PRO A 77 -51.00 -29.64 33.83
C PRO A 77 -52.36 -28.90 34.10
N GLU A 78 -53.40 -28.73 33.24
CA GLU A 78 -53.58 -28.72 31.77
C GLU A 78 -54.53 -27.53 31.40
N LYS A 79 -55.83 -27.77 31.15
CA LYS A 79 -56.86 -26.81 30.70
C LYS A 79 -58.28 -27.27 31.10
N PRO A 80 -59.30 -26.39 30.99
CA PRO A 80 -60.61 -26.78 30.48
C PRO A 80 -61.03 -26.03 29.19
N LYS A 81 -62.14 -26.47 28.55
CA LYS A 81 -62.72 -25.92 27.30
C LYS A 81 -64.22 -25.58 27.43
N LYS A 82 -64.72 -24.59 26.67
CA LYS A 82 -66.07 -24.44 26.03
C LYS A 82 -66.03 -23.15 25.18
N LYS A 83 -66.43 -23.07 23.88
CA LYS A 83 -67.73 -23.33 23.16
C LYS A 83 -68.83 -22.32 23.55
N ALA A 84 -69.68 -21.74 22.68
CA ALA A 84 -69.99 -22.02 21.26
C ALA A 84 -69.22 -21.12 20.22
N ALA A 85 -69.73 -20.36 19.21
CA ALA A 85 -71.07 -19.91 18.73
C ALA A 85 -71.13 -19.75 17.17
N LYS A 86 -71.99 -18.87 16.57
CA LYS A 86 -72.20 -18.74 15.09
C LYS A 86 -72.32 -17.30 14.52
N LYS A 87 -71.90 -17.19 13.23
CA LYS A 87 -72.06 -16.19 12.13
C LYS A 87 -73.33 -15.28 12.11
N PRO A 88 -73.34 -14.06 11.48
CA PRO A 88 -73.27 -13.87 10.00
C PRO A 88 -72.35 -12.71 9.50
N ALA A 89 -72.69 -12.05 8.38
CA ALA A 89 -71.73 -11.58 7.37
C ALA A 89 -71.72 -10.07 7.02
N ALA A 90 -70.58 -9.66 6.43
CA ALA A 90 -70.37 -8.59 5.44
C ALA A 90 -70.84 -7.13 5.72
N LYS A 91 -69.85 -6.22 5.86
CA LYS A 91 -69.81 -4.89 5.21
C LYS A 91 -68.39 -4.29 5.26
N LYS A 92 -67.96 -3.69 4.15
CA LYS A 92 -66.90 -2.64 4.03
C LYS A 92 -67.67 -1.31 3.81
N PRO A 93 -67.15 -0.11 4.16
CA PRO A 93 -65.82 0.37 3.76
C PRO A 93 -65.11 1.25 4.83
N ALA A 94 -64.49 2.37 4.39
CA ALA A 94 -63.72 3.37 5.14
C ALA A 94 -62.31 2.94 5.60
N ALA A 95 -61.39 3.91 5.58
CA ALA A 95 -59.95 3.68 5.65
C ALA A 95 -59.39 3.79 7.08
N LYS A 96 -58.42 2.93 7.41
CA LYS A 96 -57.44 3.17 8.48
C LYS A 96 -56.05 3.26 7.85
N LYS A 97 -55.29 4.29 8.23
CA LYS A 97 -53.97 4.61 7.66
C LYS A 97 -53.06 3.38 7.76
N LYS A 98 -52.33 3.04 6.70
CA LYS A 98 -51.28 2.01 6.77
C LYS A 98 -50.19 2.49 7.73
N VAL A 99 -50.16 1.89 8.92
CA VAL A 99 -49.07 2.07 9.90
C VAL A 99 -47.75 1.86 9.18
N GLY A 100 -46.78 2.75 9.42
CA GLY A 100 -45.55 2.81 8.66
C GLY A 100 -44.87 1.45 8.52
N ARG A 101 -44.55 1.07 7.28
CA ARG A 101 -43.76 -0.13 6.96
C ARG A 101 -42.41 0.02 7.64
N LYS A 102 -42.26 -0.56 8.84
CA LYS A 102 -41.00 -0.56 9.60
C LYS A 102 -39.88 -0.94 8.61
N LYS A 103 -38.85 -0.09 8.51
CA LYS A 103 -37.67 -0.42 7.73
C LYS A 103 -37.17 -1.77 8.28
N LYS A 104 -37.06 -2.79 7.43
CA LYS A 104 -36.31 -3.99 7.83
C LYS A 104 -34.89 -3.49 8.08
N GLU A 105 -34.41 -3.65 9.30
CA GLU A 105 -33.01 -3.41 9.61
C GLU A 105 -32.19 -4.35 8.72
N LEU A 106 -31.34 -3.74 7.90
CA LEU A 106 -30.45 -4.46 7.00
C LEU A 106 -29.52 -5.30 7.89
N THR A 107 -29.43 -6.62 7.66
CA THR A 107 -28.63 -7.47 8.56
C THR A 107 -27.18 -6.98 8.59
N PRO A 108 -26.44 -7.11 9.71
CA PRO A 108 -25.11 -6.50 9.83
C PRO A 108 -24.17 -6.91 8.71
N GLU A 109 -24.25 -8.16 8.24
CA GLU A 109 -23.52 -8.62 7.06
C GLU A 109 -23.96 -7.94 5.74
N GLU A 110 -25.25 -7.72 5.51
CA GLU A 110 -25.75 -7.04 4.32
C GLU A 110 -25.35 -5.55 4.32
N ALA A 111 -25.34 -4.91 5.50
CA ALA A 111 -24.82 -3.56 5.67
C ALA A 111 -23.32 -3.51 5.34
N GLU A 112 -22.51 -4.41 5.90
CA GLU A 112 -21.09 -4.51 5.57
C GLU A 112 -20.85 -4.79 4.07
N LYS A 113 -21.63 -5.69 3.44
CA LYS A 113 -21.54 -6.00 2.01
C LYS A 113 -21.92 -4.78 1.16
N ALA A 114 -22.92 -4.01 1.57
CA ALA A 114 -23.30 -2.75 0.92
C ALA A 114 -22.19 -1.69 1.05
N ASP A 115 -21.60 -1.53 2.24
CA ASP A 115 -20.52 -0.56 2.46
C ASP A 115 -19.23 -0.96 1.73
N ILE A 116 -18.87 -2.25 1.71
CA ILE A 116 -17.80 -2.76 0.83
C ILE A 116 -18.08 -2.39 -0.64
N LYS A 117 -19.33 -2.46 -1.10
CA LYS A 117 -19.72 -2.08 -2.46
C LYS A 117 -19.62 -0.56 -2.70
N LYS A 118 -19.96 0.28 -1.71
CA LYS A 118 -19.73 1.74 -1.74
C LYS A 118 -18.23 2.04 -1.84
N TRP A 119 -17.41 1.51 -0.93
CA TRP A 119 -15.96 1.73 -0.94
C TRP A 119 -15.30 1.22 -2.22
N LYS A 120 -15.73 0.08 -2.79
CA LYS A 120 -15.22 -0.42 -4.07
C LYS A 120 -15.55 0.49 -5.25
N LYS A 121 -16.74 1.09 -5.29
CA LYS A 121 -17.08 2.14 -6.28
C LYS A 121 -16.18 3.36 -6.07
N GLN A 122 -16.12 3.88 -4.85
CA GLN A 122 -15.35 5.07 -4.50
C GLN A 122 -13.85 4.91 -4.76
N ALA A 123 -13.29 3.69 -4.69
CA ALA A 123 -11.89 3.41 -5.00
C ALA A 123 -11.52 3.58 -6.49
N LEU A 124 -12.49 3.76 -7.40
CA LEU A 124 -12.33 3.94 -8.86
C LEU A 124 -11.57 2.80 -9.59
N TRP A 125 -11.44 1.62 -8.98
CA TRP A 125 -10.68 0.48 -9.55
C TRP A 125 -11.16 0.00 -10.91
N ASN A 126 -12.45 0.17 -11.22
CA ASN A 126 -13.04 -0.23 -12.52
C ASN A 126 -12.87 0.84 -13.61
N GLN A 127 -12.34 2.02 -13.28
CA GLN A 127 -12.19 3.17 -14.19
C GLN A 127 -10.71 3.55 -14.40
N GLU A 128 -9.81 3.18 -13.47
CA GLU A 128 -8.37 3.40 -13.62
C GLU A 128 -7.82 2.67 -14.86
N PRO A 129 -7.13 3.36 -15.80
CA PRO A 129 -6.51 2.74 -16.95
C PRO A 129 -5.54 1.63 -16.54
N ALA A 130 -5.50 0.55 -17.33
CA ALA A 130 -4.64 -0.60 -17.07
C ALA A 130 -3.16 -0.18 -16.94
N ALA A 131 -2.47 -0.70 -15.93
CA ALA A 131 -1.05 -0.43 -15.74
C ALA A 131 -0.23 -0.94 -16.94
N GLY A 132 0.78 -0.18 -17.37
CA GLY A 132 1.66 -0.57 -18.46
C GLY A 132 2.54 -1.77 -18.11
N ASN A 133 2.54 -2.77 -19.00
CA ASN A 133 3.44 -3.92 -18.92
C ASN A 133 4.85 -3.50 -19.36
N GLY A 134 5.70 -3.06 -18.44
CA GLY A 134 7.12 -2.72 -18.70
C GLY A 134 8.03 -3.94 -18.93
N SER A 135 7.58 -4.93 -19.71
CA SER A 135 8.34 -6.14 -20.02
C SER A 135 7.93 -6.69 -21.39
N GLY A 136 8.90 -6.87 -22.29
CA GLY A 136 8.66 -7.38 -23.65
C GLY A 136 8.02 -8.76 -23.68
N TRP A 137 8.34 -9.63 -22.73
CA TRP A 137 7.66 -10.92 -22.55
C TRP A 137 6.15 -10.75 -22.34
N ALA A 138 5.71 -9.73 -21.60
CA ALA A 138 4.30 -9.48 -21.36
C ALA A 138 3.58 -8.80 -22.54
N VAL A 139 4.32 -8.14 -23.45
CA VAL A 139 3.80 -7.67 -24.75
C VAL A 139 3.64 -8.86 -25.70
N TYR A 140 4.67 -9.71 -25.82
CA TYR A 140 4.63 -10.96 -26.60
C TYR A 140 3.49 -11.88 -26.15
N VAL A 141 3.35 -12.14 -24.85
CA VAL A 141 2.22 -12.92 -24.31
C VAL A 141 0.88 -12.25 -24.63
N GLY A 142 0.80 -10.91 -24.56
CA GLY A 142 -0.37 -10.16 -24.99
C GLY A 142 -0.74 -10.44 -26.45
N GLU A 143 0.22 -10.30 -27.36
CA GLU A 143 0.07 -10.56 -28.80
C GLU A 143 -0.40 -12.00 -29.09
N GLN A 144 0.15 -13.00 -28.38
CA GLN A 144 -0.23 -14.41 -28.55
C GLN A 144 -1.62 -14.74 -28.00
N PHE A 145 -2.15 -13.98 -27.03
CA PHE A 145 -3.53 -14.13 -26.53
C PHE A 145 -4.53 -13.21 -27.24
N THR A 146 -4.11 -12.16 -27.95
CA THR A 146 -5.02 -11.33 -28.77
C THR A 146 -5.42 -12.06 -30.05
N GLY A 147 -6.66 -12.54 -30.09
CA GLY A 147 -7.27 -13.15 -31.28
C GLY A 147 -7.57 -14.64 -31.16
N GLN A 148 -6.89 -15.36 -30.25
CA GLN A 148 -7.31 -16.70 -29.87
C GLN A 148 -8.59 -16.63 -29.01
N LYS A 149 -9.65 -17.30 -29.45
CA LYS A 149 -10.79 -17.62 -28.59
C LYS A 149 -10.38 -18.76 -27.64
N PHE A 150 -11.01 -18.78 -26.46
CA PHE A 150 -10.77 -19.81 -25.44
C PHE A 150 -11.58 -21.08 -25.74
N ASP A 151 -11.26 -21.71 -26.85
CA ASP A 151 -11.76 -23.03 -27.20
C ASP A 151 -10.88 -24.10 -26.50
N ASP A 152 -11.53 -25.23 -26.20
CA ASP A 152 -10.98 -26.48 -25.67
C ASP A 152 -10.04 -26.43 -24.45
N GLY A 153 -10.63 -26.58 -23.27
CA GLY A 153 -10.23 -27.48 -22.14
C GLY A 153 -8.87 -27.34 -21.45
N ALA A 154 -7.81 -26.93 -22.15
CA ALA A 154 -6.44 -26.91 -21.67
C ALA A 154 -6.16 -25.72 -20.75
N THR A 155 -5.44 -25.98 -19.65
CA THR A 155 -5.17 -25.01 -18.60
C THR A 155 -4.33 -23.84 -19.12
N ILE A 156 -4.62 -22.62 -18.63
CA ILE A 156 -3.87 -21.40 -18.96
C ILE A 156 -2.39 -21.54 -18.58
N THR A 157 -2.07 -22.29 -17.52
CA THR A 157 -0.69 -22.63 -17.12
C THR A 157 0.09 -23.30 -18.24
N ASP A 158 -0.54 -24.26 -18.91
CA ASP A 158 0.13 -25.18 -19.83
C ASP A 158 0.44 -24.45 -21.14
N LYS A 159 -0.50 -23.61 -21.59
CA LYS A 159 -0.29 -22.63 -22.67
C LYS A 159 0.83 -21.64 -22.32
N MET A 160 0.91 -21.17 -21.07
CA MET A 160 1.95 -20.25 -20.60
C MET A 160 3.36 -20.90 -20.53
N HIS A 161 3.45 -22.20 -20.24
CA HIS A 161 4.71 -22.95 -20.36
C HIS A 161 5.18 -23.00 -21.81
N VAL A 162 4.31 -23.41 -22.75
CA VAL A 162 4.64 -23.47 -24.19
C VAL A 162 5.03 -22.09 -24.74
N LEU A 163 4.36 -21.01 -24.32
CA LEU A 163 4.74 -19.64 -24.70
C LEU A 163 6.12 -19.24 -24.14
N ARG A 164 6.48 -19.68 -22.93
CA ARG A 164 7.78 -19.38 -22.34
C ARG A 164 8.90 -20.05 -23.10
N ASP A 165 8.71 -21.29 -23.53
CA ASP A 165 9.72 -22.03 -24.29
C ASP A 165 9.92 -21.42 -25.69
N LYS A 166 8.83 -20.99 -26.34
CA LYS A 166 8.91 -20.16 -27.57
C LYS A 166 9.69 -18.86 -27.34
N TRP A 167 9.39 -18.12 -26.27
CA TRP A 167 10.12 -16.87 -25.94
C TRP A 167 11.60 -17.09 -25.63
N ASN A 168 11.96 -18.22 -24.99
CA ASN A 168 13.37 -18.56 -24.78
C ASN A 168 14.08 -18.75 -26.13
N ALA A 169 13.41 -19.39 -27.10
CA ALA A 169 13.91 -19.69 -28.44
C ALA A 169 13.85 -18.52 -29.45
N LEU A 170 13.18 -17.40 -29.14
CA LEU A 170 13.23 -16.17 -29.95
C LEU A 170 14.67 -15.63 -30.06
N SER A 171 14.99 -14.89 -31.13
CA SER A 171 16.29 -14.23 -31.22
C SER A 171 16.41 -13.08 -30.21
N ASP A 172 17.64 -12.68 -29.86
CA ASP A 172 17.84 -11.54 -28.96
C ASP A 172 17.42 -10.21 -29.60
N TYR A 173 17.44 -10.12 -30.93
CA TYR A 173 16.85 -9.02 -31.71
C TYR A 173 15.33 -8.94 -31.53
N ASP A 174 14.61 -10.07 -31.62
CA ASP A 174 13.17 -10.11 -31.38
C ASP A 174 12.84 -9.73 -29.93
N LYS A 175 13.59 -10.28 -28.98
CA LYS A 175 13.47 -9.94 -27.55
C LYS A 175 13.70 -8.44 -27.30
N GLU A 176 14.58 -7.78 -28.05
CA GLU A 176 14.83 -6.33 -27.98
C GLU A 176 13.74 -5.49 -28.66
N ARG A 177 13.20 -5.93 -29.80
CA ARG A 177 11.98 -5.37 -30.40
C ARG A 177 10.81 -5.37 -29.40
N TYR A 178 10.61 -6.48 -28.69
CA TYR A 178 9.56 -6.53 -27.65
C TYR A 178 9.86 -5.66 -26.41
N LYS A 179 11.13 -5.49 -25.99
CA LYS A 179 11.51 -4.54 -24.92
C LYS A 179 11.15 -3.10 -25.31
N SER A 180 11.58 -2.64 -26.48
CA SER A 180 11.33 -1.27 -26.95
C SER A 180 9.83 -0.98 -27.14
N GLN A 181 9.05 -1.95 -27.65
CA GLN A 181 7.59 -1.86 -27.65
C GLN A 181 7.00 -1.71 -26.24
N ALA A 182 7.45 -2.52 -25.27
CA ALA A 182 7.00 -2.45 -23.88
C ALA A 182 7.32 -1.11 -23.20
N GLU A 183 8.46 -0.50 -23.52
CA GLU A 183 8.85 0.83 -23.02
C GLU A 183 7.96 1.94 -23.60
N VAL A 184 7.70 1.92 -24.91
CA VAL A 184 6.77 2.86 -25.57
C VAL A 184 5.36 2.73 -24.99
N GLU A 185 4.86 1.50 -24.85
CA GLU A 185 3.58 1.20 -24.20
C GLU A 185 3.53 1.66 -22.73
N ALA A 186 4.60 1.48 -21.97
CA ALA A 186 4.68 1.91 -20.57
C ALA A 186 4.65 3.43 -20.45
N VAL A 187 5.33 4.16 -21.34
CA VAL A 187 5.27 5.63 -21.43
C VAL A 187 3.86 6.09 -21.82
N GLN A 188 3.23 5.46 -22.81
CA GLN A 188 1.86 5.78 -23.23
C GLN A 188 0.84 5.54 -22.10
N ARG A 189 0.81 4.37 -21.48
CA ARG A 189 -0.13 4.11 -20.37
C ARG A 189 0.17 4.96 -19.12
N LYS A 190 1.43 5.37 -18.90
CA LYS A 190 1.77 6.36 -17.86
C LYS A 190 1.19 7.75 -18.16
N LYS A 191 1.21 8.20 -19.42
CA LYS A 191 0.56 9.44 -19.87
C LYS A 191 -0.96 9.36 -19.70
N GLN A 192 -1.61 8.35 -20.28
CA GLN A 192 -3.05 8.08 -20.14
C GLN A 192 -3.51 8.02 -18.68
N ARG A 193 -2.71 7.42 -17.79
CA ARG A 193 -3.02 7.38 -16.35
C ARG A 193 -2.82 8.72 -15.64
N LYS A 194 -1.90 9.58 -16.10
CA LYS A 194 -1.79 10.96 -15.60
C LYS A 194 -2.97 11.80 -16.08
N GLU A 195 -3.28 11.77 -17.37
CA GLU A 195 -4.45 12.41 -18.00
C GLU A 195 -5.76 11.99 -17.31
N TRP A 196 -5.92 10.71 -16.98
CA TRP A 196 -7.08 10.19 -16.24
C TRP A 196 -7.14 10.63 -14.77
N ILE A 197 -6.01 10.78 -14.07
CA ILE A 197 -6.00 11.40 -12.72
C ILE A 197 -6.38 12.88 -12.84
N GLU A 198 -5.86 13.56 -13.86
CA GLU A 198 -6.07 14.99 -14.11
C GLU A 198 -7.47 15.35 -14.63
N SER A 199 -8.25 14.39 -15.13
CA SER A 199 -9.66 14.55 -15.50
C SER A 199 -10.65 14.35 -14.35
N HIS A 200 -10.19 13.89 -13.19
CA HIS A 200 -10.96 13.82 -11.95
C HIS A 200 -10.64 15.01 -11.04
N SER A 201 -11.51 15.31 -10.08
CA SER A 201 -11.18 16.29 -9.04
C SER A 201 -10.14 15.75 -8.05
N ILE A 202 -9.32 16.65 -7.51
CA ILE A 202 -8.27 16.36 -6.52
C ILE A 202 -8.90 15.71 -5.26
N GLU A 203 -10.11 16.13 -4.95
CA GLU A 203 -10.96 15.72 -3.84
C GLU A 203 -11.54 14.30 -4.06
N GLU A 204 -12.03 13.97 -5.27
CA GLU A 204 -12.43 12.60 -5.63
C GLU A 204 -11.25 11.64 -5.58
N ILE A 205 -10.09 12.05 -6.11
CA ILE A 205 -8.85 11.26 -6.06
C ILE A 205 -8.38 11.07 -4.60
N HIS A 206 -8.59 12.05 -3.72
CA HIS A 206 -8.36 11.91 -2.28
C HIS A 206 -9.34 10.92 -1.63
N LEU A 207 -10.64 11.04 -1.92
CA LEU A 207 -11.69 10.14 -1.41
C LEU A 207 -11.52 8.71 -1.91
N ALA A 208 -11.04 8.51 -3.15
CA ALA A 208 -10.68 7.22 -3.70
C ALA A 208 -9.47 6.60 -3.00
N ASN A 209 -8.45 7.40 -2.67
CA ASN A 209 -7.33 6.95 -1.85
C ASN A 209 -7.75 6.56 -0.43
N GLN A 210 -8.68 7.28 0.21
CA GLN A 210 -9.25 6.88 1.50
C GLN A 210 -9.98 5.52 1.40
N ALA A 211 -10.79 5.33 0.35
CA ALA A 211 -11.48 4.06 0.08
C ALA A 211 -10.50 2.89 -0.14
N ARG A 212 -9.43 3.11 -0.91
CA ARG A 212 -8.35 2.12 -1.12
C ARG A 212 -7.65 1.75 0.19
N LEU A 213 -7.37 2.72 1.06
CA LEU A 213 -6.78 2.46 2.39
C LEU A 213 -7.73 1.69 3.32
N PHE A 214 -9.04 1.97 3.29
CA PHE A 214 -10.03 1.20 4.05
C PHE A 214 -10.08 -0.26 3.58
N LEU A 215 -10.18 -0.49 2.26
CA LEU A 215 -10.22 -1.83 1.67
C LEU A 215 -8.90 -2.59 1.87
N GLN A 216 -7.75 -1.91 1.78
CA GLN A 216 -6.44 -2.47 2.12
C GLN A 216 -6.40 -2.98 3.56
N ARG A 217 -6.91 -2.20 4.52
CA ARG A 217 -6.97 -2.61 5.94
C ARG A 217 -7.94 -3.77 6.14
N LYS A 218 -9.13 -3.74 5.56
CA LYS A 218 -10.16 -4.78 5.74
C LYS A 218 -9.77 -6.14 5.14
N TYR A 219 -9.00 -6.16 4.04
CA TYR A 219 -8.59 -7.40 3.37
C TYR A 219 -7.11 -7.77 3.54
N ASN A 220 -6.32 -6.94 4.23
CA ASN A 220 -4.85 -7.01 4.28
C ASN A 220 -4.16 -7.10 2.90
N LYS A 221 -4.79 -6.57 1.84
CA LYS A 221 -4.28 -6.57 0.46
C LYS A 221 -3.71 -5.21 0.09
N LYS A 222 -2.43 -5.16 -0.31
CA LYS A 222 -1.79 -3.93 -0.80
C LYS A 222 -2.53 -3.42 -2.05
N SER A 223 -2.85 -2.13 -2.09
CA SER A 223 -3.41 -1.43 -3.26
C SER A 223 -2.49 -0.26 -3.62
N PRO A 224 -2.20 -0.01 -4.91
CA PRO A 224 -1.54 1.22 -5.32
C PRO A 224 -2.43 2.43 -5.03
N ARG A 225 -1.82 3.53 -4.61
CA ARG A 225 -2.49 4.83 -4.45
C ARG A 225 -2.53 5.58 -5.78
N LEU A 226 -3.54 6.43 -5.92
CA LEU A 226 -3.56 7.45 -6.96
C LEU A 226 -2.70 8.62 -6.48
N HIS A 227 -1.81 9.11 -7.34
CA HIS A 227 -0.88 10.19 -7.01
C HIS A 227 -1.22 11.38 -7.91
N ASP A 228 -1.58 12.48 -7.28
CA ASP A 228 -1.91 13.75 -7.93
C ASP A 228 -0.89 14.79 -7.47
N GLU A 229 -0.40 15.59 -8.43
CA GLU A 229 0.58 16.66 -8.25
C GLU A 229 -0.10 17.99 -7.82
N ARG A 230 -1.40 18.16 -8.13
CA ARG A 230 -2.19 19.37 -7.83
C ARG A 230 -2.58 19.48 -6.35
N LYS A 231 -2.44 18.40 -5.59
CA LYS A 231 -2.82 18.34 -4.17
C LYS A 231 -1.84 19.16 -3.30
N PRO A 232 -2.33 20.03 -2.38
CA PRO A 232 -1.47 20.76 -1.43
C PRO A 232 -0.47 19.85 -0.72
N LYS A 233 0.82 20.22 -0.81
CA LYS A 233 1.95 19.42 -0.35
C LYS A 233 2.56 20.06 0.89
N ARG A 234 2.74 19.26 1.96
CA ARG A 234 3.39 19.74 3.19
C ARG A 234 4.81 20.26 2.86
N PRO A 235 5.19 21.46 3.31
CA PRO A 235 6.47 22.07 2.96
C PRO A 235 7.65 21.35 3.62
N THR A 236 8.84 21.54 3.06
CA THR A 236 10.09 21.00 3.61
C THR A 236 10.47 21.72 4.90
N SER A 237 10.64 20.94 5.96
CA SER A 237 11.14 21.41 7.27
C SER A 237 12.49 22.11 7.15
N ALA A 238 12.76 23.09 8.01
CA ALA A 238 14.01 23.87 8.03
C ALA A 238 15.30 23.04 7.87
N PHE A 239 15.44 21.92 8.61
CA PHE A 239 16.59 21.02 8.46
C PHE A 239 16.74 20.45 7.04
N VAL A 240 15.65 20.14 6.34
CA VAL A 240 15.68 19.62 4.96
C VAL A 240 16.08 20.71 3.96
N ARG A 241 15.78 21.99 4.23
CA ARG A 241 16.27 23.13 3.42
C ARG A 241 17.76 23.28 3.56
N PHE A 242 18.25 23.34 4.80
CA PHE A 242 19.68 23.33 5.11
C PHE A 242 20.38 22.09 4.53
N PHE A 243 19.76 20.92 4.62
CA PHE A 243 20.31 19.68 4.07
C PHE A 243 20.49 19.78 2.55
N VAL A 244 19.52 20.35 1.83
CA VAL A 244 19.63 20.59 0.39
C VAL A 244 20.70 21.64 0.07
N SER A 245 20.75 22.78 0.77
CA SER A 245 21.80 23.79 0.54
C SER A 245 23.21 23.25 0.85
N TYR A 246 23.35 22.47 1.92
CA TYR A 246 24.60 21.80 2.29
C TYR A 246 25.01 20.70 1.30
N PHE A 247 24.07 19.89 0.78
CA PHE A 247 24.40 18.90 -0.25
C PHE A 247 24.73 19.56 -1.60
N ASN A 248 24.10 20.69 -1.93
CA ASN A 248 24.43 21.47 -3.13
C ASN A 248 25.79 22.18 -3.02
N SER A 249 26.31 22.41 -1.81
CA SER A 249 27.66 22.94 -1.57
C SER A 249 28.74 21.85 -1.45
N LEU A 250 28.41 20.58 -1.71
CA LEU A 250 29.34 19.46 -1.68
C LEU A 250 29.53 18.91 -3.10
N ASP A 251 30.74 18.45 -3.39
CA ASP A 251 31.11 17.87 -4.70
C ASP A 251 30.14 16.73 -5.11
N PRO A 252 29.48 16.79 -6.28
CA PRO A 252 28.52 15.75 -6.69
C PRO A 252 29.15 14.39 -6.97
N GLU A 253 30.44 14.31 -7.35
CA GLU A 253 31.09 13.08 -7.85
C GLU A 253 31.71 12.20 -6.75
N ALA A 254 31.57 12.58 -5.48
CA ALA A 254 32.21 11.85 -4.38
C ALA A 254 31.64 10.42 -4.16
N PRO A 255 32.46 9.46 -3.69
CA PRO A 255 32.07 8.07 -3.53
C PRO A 255 30.78 7.82 -2.74
N LYS A 256 30.13 6.69 -3.03
CA LYS A 256 28.88 6.27 -2.37
C LYS A 256 29.01 6.04 -0.85
N VAL A 257 30.24 5.89 -0.36
CA VAL A 257 30.56 5.79 1.08
C VAL A 257 30.55 7.19 1.73
N GLU A 258 31.17 8.20 1.09
CA GLU A 258 31.00 9.62 1.44
C GLU A 258 29.53 9.98 1.59
N SER A 259 28.66 9.53 0.68
CA SER A 259 27.24 9.90 0.67
C SER A 259 26.50 9.60 1.99
N ARG A 260 26.90 8.56 2.73
CA ARG A 260 26.35 8.27 4.06
C ARG A 260 26.92 9.23 5.12
N ASN A 261 28.25 9.38 5.12
CA ASN A 261 28.96 10.28 6.03
C ASN A 261 28.47 11.73 5.90
N ARG A 262 28.09 12.16 4.69
CA ARG A 262 27.48 13.47 4.41
C ARG A 262 26.15 13.69 5.13
N PHE A 263 25.31 12.66 5.30
CA PHE A 263 24.05 12.80 6.05
C PHE A 263 24.33 12.98 7.56
N GLU A 264 25.27 12.20 8.09
CA GLU A 264 25.66 12.26 9.50
C GLU A 264 26.37 13.60 9.81
N GLY A 265 27.23 14.07 8.89
CA GLY A 265 27.85 15.41 8.92
C GLY A 265 26.85 16.56 8.81
N ALA A 266 25.83 16.46 7.94
CA ALA A 266 24.75 17.45 7.87
C ALA A 266 23.96 17.52 9.19
N SER A 267 23.66 16.37 9.80
CA SER A 267 22.96 16.33 11.10
C SER A 267 23.81 16.88 12.24
N ALA A 268 25.13 16.61 12.24
CA ALA A 268 26.07 17.19 13.19
C ALA A 268 26.17 18.72 13.02
N ARG A 269 26.34 19.21 11.79
CA ARG A 269 26.40 20.65 11.50
C ARG A 269 25.12 21.38 11.90
N TRP A 270 23.93 20.84 11.58
CA TRP A 270 22.66 21.45 12.01
C TRP A 270 22.50 21.53 13.54
N LYS A 271 23.05 20.58 14.30
CA LYS A 271 23.07 20.63 15.77
C LYS A 271 24.06 21.66 16.31
N ALA A 272 25.19 21.85 15.62
CA ALA A 272 26.24 22.78 16.02
C ALA A 272 25.96 24.24 15.63
N MET A 273 25.15 24.48 14.58
CA MET A 273 24.78 25.84 14.16
C MET A 273 24.03 26.60 15.26
N SER A 274 24.17 27.92 15.27
CA SER A 274 23.40 28.82 16.14
C SER A 274 21.93 28.91 15.71
N ASP A 275 21.07 29.47 16.55
CA ASP A 275 19.67 29.69 16.19
C ASP A 275 19.50 30.86 15.20
N GLU A 276 20.50 31.73 15.06
CA GLU A 276 20.58 32.77 14.03
C GLU A 276 20.90 32.16 12.65
N GLU A 277 21.84 31.21 12.58
CA GLU A 277 22.13 30.45 11.34
C GLU A 277 20.94 29.58 10.91
N LYS A 278 20.13 29.10 11.86
CA LYS A 278 18.88 28.38 11.57
C LYS A 278 17.73 29.31 11.19
N ALA A 279 17.74 30.57 11.64
CA ALA A 279 16.65 31.53 11.47
C ALA A 279 16.12 31.68 10.03
N PRO A 280 16.94 31.80 8.96
CA PRO A 280 16.41 31.89 7.59
C PRO A 280 15.61 30.63 7.22
N TYR A 281 16.19 29.44 7.40
CA TYR A 281 15.54 28.16 7.11
C TYR A 281 14.25 27.93 7.93
N VAL A 282 14.20 28.48 9.15
CA VAL A 282 13.01 28.42 10.02
C VAL A 282 11.92 29.41 9.56
N LYS A 283 12.29 30.64 9.16
CA LYS A 283 11.35 31.65 8.63
C LYS A 283 10.68 31.15 7.36
N GLU A 284 11.45 30.72 6.36
CA GLU A 284 10.91 30.16 5.10
C GLU A 284 9.93 29.00 5.37
N TYR A 285 10.31 28.08 6.27
CA TYR A 285 9.46 26.95 6.64
C TYR A 285 8.16 27.39 7.31
N GLN A 286 8.18 28.43 8.16
CA GLN A 286 6.97 28.98 8.77
C GLN A 286 6.07 29.68 7.75
N GLU A 287 6.65 30.41 6.79
CA GLU A 287 5.90 31.11 5.73
C GLU A 287 5.22 30.12 4.77
N GLU A 288 5.94 29.13 4.26
CA GLU A 288 5.34 28.07 3.44
C GLU A 288 4.35 27.21 4.24
N MET A 289 4.56 27.02 5.55
CA MET A 289 3.62 26.27 6.40
C MET A 289 2.30 27.03 6.58
N LYS A 290 2.30 28.36 6.65
CA LYS A 290 1.06 29.17 6.66
C LYS A 290 0.30 29.03 5.34
N ARG A 291 0.97 29.24 4.19
CA ARG A 291 0.37 29.06 2.86
C ARG A 291 -0.20 27.63 2.68
N PHE A 292 0.57 26.60 3.06
CA PHE A 292 0.09 25.22 3.03
C PHE A 292 -1.12 24.99 3.95
N GLN A 293 -1.18 25.62 5.13
CA GLN A 293 -2.34 25.49 6.03
C GLN A 293 -3.59 26.11 5.41
N GLU A 294 -3.48 27.28 4.80
CA GLU A 294 -4.56 27.99 4.08
C GLU A 294 -5.06 27.16 2.87
N GLU A 295 -4.16 26.73 1.99
CA GLU A 295 -4.47 25.86 0.84
C GLU A 295 -5.12 24.53 1.26
N ASN A 296 -4.57 23.88 2.29
CA ASN A 296 -5.04 22.59 2.76
C ASN A 296 -6.37 22.67 3.53
N ALA A 297 -6.67 23.81 4.19
CA ALA A 297 -7.95 24.07 4.82
C ALA A 297 -9.07 24.13 3.76
N GLY A 298 -8.93 25.02 2.77
CA GLY A 298 -9.89 25.10 1.66
C GLY A 298 -10.01 23.81 0.85
N PHE A 299 -8.96 22.98 0.81
CA PHE A 299 -9.02 21.62 0.26
C PHE A 299 -9.79 20.62 1.14
N GLN A 300 -9.75 20.73 2.48
CA GLN A 300 -10.60 19.90 3.35
C GLN A 300 -12.07 20.32 3.24
N ASP A 301 -12.35 21.62 3.17
CA ASP A 301 -13.73 22.12 3.07
C ASP A 301 -14.44 21.56 1.83
N ARG A 302 -13.78 21.61 0.66
CA ARG A 302 -14.30 21.00 -0.59
C ARG A 302 -14.47 19.48 -0.50
N ILE A 303 -13.58 18.76 0.21
CA ILE A 303 -13.74 17.33 0.48
C ILE A 303 -15.02 17.08 1.30
N ASP A 304 -15.29 17.90 2.31
CA ASP A 304 -16.47 17.75 3.16
C ASP A 304 -17.77 18.21 2.50
N GLU A 305 -17.73 19.18 1.57
CA GLU A 305 -18.84 19.51 0.67
C GLU A 305 -19.17 18.35 -0.30
N LEU A 306 -18.15 17.71 -0.87
CA LEU A 306 -18.34 16.53 -1.71
C LEU A 306 -18.88 15.33 -0.91
N ARG A 307 -18.43 15.14 0.34
CA ARG A 307 -19.02 14.14 1.25
C ARG A 307 -20.48 14.44 1.58
N LYS A 308 -20.83 15.69 1.90
CA LYS A 308 -22.21 16.12 2.19
C LYS A 308 -23.11 15.87 0.97
N SER A 309 -22.72 16.35 -0.21
CA SER A 309 -23.50 16.19 -1.45
C SER A 309 -23.59 14.73 -1.93
N ALA A 310 -22.59 13.89 -1.69
CA ALA A 310 -22.65 12.45 -1.92
C ALA A 310 -23.55 11.70 -0.91
N SER A 311 -23.78 12.26 0.28
CA SER A 311 -24.70 11.69 1.28
C SER A 311 -26.16 12.13 1.12
N ALA A 312 -26.41 13.15 0.29
CA ALA A 312 -27.73 13.71 0.02
C ALA A 312 -28.42 13.09 -1.23
N LYS A 313 -27.82 12.06 -1.84
CA LYS A 313 -28.29 11.35 -3.05
C LYS A 313 -28.52 9.87 -2.75
#